data_AF-A0A9P5W8Y9-F1
#
_entry.id   AF-A0A9P5W8Y9-F1
#
_cell.length_a   1.000
_cell.length_b   1.000
_cell.length_c   1.000
_cell.angle_alpha   90.00
_cell.angle_beta   90.00
_cell.angle_gamma   90.00
#
_symmetry.space_group_name_H-M   'P 1'
#
loop_
_entity.id
_entity.type
_entity.pdbx_description
1 polymer ?
#
loop_
_entity_poly.entity_id
_entity_poly.type
_entity_poly.pdbx_seq_one_letter_code
_entity_poly.pdbx_strand_id
1 'polypeptide(L)'
;MDDMQGTYLEILKPLKENLINARKEKNEYQWTPLLTALTALLNAMVCKRVSGLDRENIFNPLAKLLDDLKSHADTAVAFSALVAGQALAHIRNDESLAMSVFRRARLAVAMTGDISSVIS
;
A
#
# COMPACT_ATOMS: atom_id res chain seq x y z
N MET A 1 12.99 -0.02 -22.02
CA MET A 1 12.03 0.70 -21.16
C MET A 1 11.93 0.06 -19.77
N ASP A 2 12.60 -1.07 -19.53
CA ASP A 2 12.60 -1.81 -18.25
C ASP A 2 13.48 -1.22 -17.14
N ASP A 3 14.55 -0.49 -17.49
CA ASP A 3 15.54 0.03 -16.53
C ASP A 3 14.94 0.96 -15.46
N MET A 4 14.07 1.90 -15.88
CA MET A 4 13.43 2.84 -14.95
C MET A 4 12.43 2.18 -14.00
N GLN A 5 11.73 1.12 -14.43
CA GLN A 5 10.78 0.43 -13.54
C GLN A 5 11.53 -0.27 -12.39
N GLY A 6 12.67 -0.89 -12.70
CA GLY A 6 13.57 -1.45 -11.69
C GLY A 6 13.99 -0.40 -10.66
N THR A 7 14.44 0.77 -11.11
CA THR A 7 14.84 1.87 -10.21
C THR A 7 13.73 2.31 -9.26
N TYR A 8 12.48 2.46 -9.76
CA TYR A 8 11.36 2.87 -8.90
C TYR A 8 11.08 1.85 -7.79
N LEU A 9 11.12 0.55 -8.12
CA LEU A 9 10.90 -0.51 -7.14
C LEU A 9 12.04 -0.63 -6.13
N GLU A 10 13.28 -0.44 -6.58
CA GLU A 10 14.46 -0.40 -5.72
C GLU A 10 14.44 0.76 -4.72
N ILE A 11 13.87 1.92 -5.09
CA ILE A 11 13.69 3.06 -4.17
C ILE A 11 12.48 2.83 -3.25
N LEU A 12 11.40 2.22 -3.74
CA LEU A 12 10.17 2.03 -2.97
C LEU A 12 10.36 1.07 -1.78
N LYS A 13 11.14 -0.01 -1.96
CA LYS A 13 11.40 -1.01 -0.90
C LYS A 13 12.01 -0.41 0.38
N PRO A 14 13.18 0.28 0.33
CA PRO A 14 13.78 0.87 1.52
C PRO A 14 12.91 1.98 2.11
N LEU A 15 12.19 2.74 1.27
CA LEU A 15 11.30 3.79 1.76
C LEU A 15 10.12 3.23 2.56
N LYS A 16 9.52 2.12 2.10
CA LYS A 16 8.52 1.35 2.85
C LYS A 16 9.10 0.85 4.17
N GLU A 17 10.28 0.23 4.14
CA GLU A 17 10.92 -0.31 5.34
C GLU A 17 11.24 0.78 6.37
N ASN A 18 11.77 1.91 5.92
CA ASN A 18 12.04 3.07 6.78
C ASN A 18 10.76 3.60 7.43
N LEU A 19 9.65 3.68 6.69
CA LEU A 19 8.37 4.10 7.27
C LEU A 19 7.83 3.10 8.28
N ILE A 20 7.96 1.80 8.01
CA ILE A 20 7.60 0.73 8.97
C ILE A 20 8.45 0.82 10.24
N ASN A 21 9.76 1.02 10.09
CA ASN A 21 10.70 1.11 11.22
C ASN A 21 10.44 2.38 12.03
N ALA A 22 10.27 3.53 11.38
CA ALA A 22 9.91 4.78 12.05
C ALA A 22 8.59 4.66 12.84
N ARG A 23 7.62 3.88 12.34
CA ARG A 23 6.40 3.57 13.09
C ARG A 23 6.68 2.68 14.30
N LYS A 24 7.47 1.61 14.15
CA LYS A 24 7.84 0.70 15.25
C LYS A 24 8.59 1.44 16.37
N GLU A 25 9.47 2.35 15.99
CA GLU A 25 10.28 3.17 16.89
C GLU A 25 9.51 4.34 17.50
N LYS A 26 8.24 4.56 17.08
CA LYS A 26 7.44 5.74 17.44
C LYS A 26 8.16 7.06 17.16
N ASN A 27 8.97 7.08 16.09
CA ASN A 27 9.73 8.24 15.68
C ASN A 27 8.88 9.12 14.74
N GLU A 28 7.92 9.83 15.33
CA GLU A 28 6.95 10.66 14.60
C GLU A 28 7.62 11.77 13.78
N TYR A 29 8.79 12.27 14.20
CA TYR A 29 9.56 13.26 13.45
C TYR A 29 9.92 12.81 12.04
N GLN A 30 10.12 11.50 11.85
CA GLN A 30 10.46 10.94 10.54
C GLN A 30 9.24 10.63 9.66
N TRP A 31 8.01 10.63 10.21
CA TRP A 31 6.84 10.19 9.45
C TRP A 31 6.49 11.14 8.32
N THR A 32 6.44 12.44 8.60
CA THR A 32 6.14 13.48 7.60
C THR A 32 7.11 13.48 6.43
N PRO A 33 8.45 13.52 6.60
CA PRO A 33 9.37 13.48 5.47
C PRO A 33 9.31 12.16 4.70
N LEU A 34 9.16 11.02 5.39
CA LEU A 34 9.04 9.71 4.72
C LEU A 34 7.74 9.58 3.92
N LEU A 35 6.61 10.04 4.46
CA LEU A 35 5.33 10.06 3.75
C LEU A 35 5.35 11.01 2.56
N THR A 36 6.01 12.16 2.69
CA THR A 36 6.18 13.11 1.58
C THR A 36 6.97 12.49 0.45
N ALA A 37 8.13 11.88 0.76
CA ALA A 37 8.95 11.17 -0.22
C ALA A 37 8.18 10.01 -0.86
N LEU A 38 7.42 9.25 -0.07
CA LEU A 38 6.62 8.14 -0.55
C LEU A 38 5.52 8.60 -1.51
N THR A 39 4.84 9.68 -1.16
CA THR A 39 3.81 10.29 -2.01
C THR A 39 4.40 10.73 -3.35
N ALA A 40 5.54 11.43 -3.33
CA ALA A 40 6.22 11.88 -4.54
C ALA A 40 6.65 10.71 -5.43
N LEU A 41 7.20 9.64 -4.84
CA LEU A 41 7.61 8.44 -5.55
C LEU A 41 6.41 7.72 -6.20
N LEU A 42 5.33 7.52 -5.45
CA LEU A 42 4.12 6.86 -5.96
C LEU A 42 3.48 7.67 -7.08
N ASN A 43 3.41 9.00 -6.95
CA ASN A 43 2.94 9.87 -8.03
C ASN A 43 3.82 9.77 -9.28
N ALA A 44 5.16 9.72 -9.12
CA ALA A 44 6.07 9.52 -10.23
C ALA A 44 5.84 8.15 -10.91
N MET A 45 5.62 7.09 -10.12
CA MET A 45 5.29 5.76 -10.63
C MET A 45 3.97 5.76 -11.42
N VAL A 46 2.95 6.47 -10.96
CA VAL A 46 1.68 6.67 -11.71
C VAL A 46 1.94 7.40 -13.02
N CYS A 47 2.65 8.53 -13.00
CA CYS A 47 2.97 9.31 -14.19
C CYS A 47 3.78 8.51 -15.22
N LYS A 48 4.68 7.63 -14.76
CA LYS A 48 5.49 6.75 -15.62
C LYS A 48 4.82 5.43 -15.95
N ARG A 49 3.58 5.22 -15.50
CA ARG A 49 2.80 3.99 -15.74
C ARG A 49 3.55 2.72 -15.29
N VAL A 50 4.26 2.81 -14.17
CA VAL A 50 4.87 1.63 -13.55
C VAL A 50 3.76 0.64 -13.19
N SER A 51 4.02 -0.64 -13.39
CA SER A 51 3.05 -1.73 -13.18
C SER A 51 3.77 -2.98 -12.67
N GLY A 52 3.00 -4.00 -12.28
CA GLY A 52 3.57 -5.24 -11.74
C GLY A 52 4.08 -5.07 -10.31
N LEU A 53 3.46 -4.15 -9.54
CA LEU A 53 3.79 -4.00 -8.13
C LEU A 53 3.44 -5.30 -7.40
N ASP A 54 4.41 -5.90 -6.71
CA ASP A 54 4.19 -7.10 -5.90
C ASP A 54 3.06 -6.86 -4.90
N ARG A 55 1.94 -7.55 -5.10
CA ARG A 55 0.74 -7.34 -4.29
C ARG A 55 0.98 -7.65 -2.82
N GLU A 56 1.61 -8.77 -2.52
CA GLU A 56 1.66 -9.30 -1.16
C GLU A 56 2.80 -8.68 -0.34
N ASN A 57 3.93 -8.39 -0.97
CA ASN A 57 5.11 -7.88 -0.28
C ASN A 57 5.23 -6.35 -0.32
N ILE A 58 4.57 -5.69 -1.27
CA ILE A 58 4.65 -4.22 -1.45
C ILE A 58 3.26 -3.58 -1.32
N PHE A 59 2.30 -3.95 -2.17
CA PHE A 59 1.02 -3.24 -2.24
C PHE A 59 0.22 -3.37 -0.94
N ASN A 60 -0.08 -4.59 -0.49
CA ASN A 60 -0.94 -4.84 0.68
C ASN A 60 -0.32 -4.27 1.97
N PRO A 61 0.98 -4.48 2.28
CA PRO A 61 1.58 -3.92 3.49
C PRO A 61 1.57 -2.39 3.48
N LEU A 62 1.85 -1.78 2.33
CA LEU A 62 1.87 -0.33 2.19
C LEU A 62 0.44 0.25 2.26
N ALA A 63 -0.53 -0.38 1.61
CA ALA A 63 -1.93 0.02 1.66
C ALA A 63 -2.46 -0.02 3.10
N LYS A 64 -2.18 -1.10 3.85
CA LYS A 64 -2.56 -1.22 5.26
C LYS A 64 -1.91 -0.14 6.12
N LEU A 65 -0.60 0.08 5.95
CA LEU A 65 0.13 1.11 6.69
C LEU A 65 -0.44 2.52 6.45
N LEU A 66 -0.71 2.84 5.19
CA LEU A 66 -1.31 4.13 4.81
C LEU A 66 -2.72 4.27 5.34
N ASP A 67 -3.51 3.19 5.34
CA ASP A 67 -4.87 3.21 5.89
C ASP A 67 -4.88 3.49 7.40
N ASP A 68 -3.98 2.84 8.15
CA ASP A 68 -3.80 3.12 9.58
C ASP A 68 -3.44 4.59 9.83
N LEU A 69 -2.51 5.14 9.02
CA LEU A 69 -2.01 6.51 9.18
C LEU A 69 -3.02 7.59 8.78
N LYS A 70 -4.04 7.29 7.99
CA LYS A 70 -5.13 8.24 7.68
C LYS A 70 -5.93 8.65 8.91
N SER A 71 -5.91 7.84 9.96
CA SER A 71 -6.61 8.11 11.23
C SER A 71 -5.73 8.81 12.27
N HIS A 72 -4.52 9.25 11.87
CA HIS A 72 -3.58 9.88 12.78
C HIS A 72 -4.06 11.25 13.29
N ALA A 73 -3.70 11.60 14.54
CA ALA A 73 -4.09 12.86 15.16
C ALA A 73 -3.44 14.08 14.48
N ASP A 74 -2.23 13.93 13.97
CA ASP A 74 -1.59 14.93 13.11
C ASP A 74 -2.24 14.93 11.72
N THR A 75 -2.90 16.04 11.39
CA THR A 75 -3.61 16.23 10.13
C THR A 75 -2.70 16.22 8.91
N ALA A 76 -1.44 16.65 9.05
CA ALA A 76 -0.47 16.62 7.96
C ALA A 76 -0.07 15.17 7.61
N VAL A 77 0.10 14.34 8.64
CA VAL A 77 0.36 12.90 8.50
C VAL A 77 -0.85 12.21 7.87
N ALA A 78 -2.05 12.47 8.40
CA ALA A 78 -3.29 11.88 7.89
C ALA A 78 -3.55 12.23 6.41
N PHE A 79 -3.37 13.51 6.06
CA PHE A 79 -3.53 13.97 4.68
C PHE A 79 -2.49 13.36 3.74
N SER A 80 -1.22 13.32 4.15
CA SER A 80 -0.16 12.71 3.33
C SER A 80 -0.39 11.21 3.11
N ALA A 81 -0.84 10.51 4.15
CA ALA A 81 -1.19 9.09 4.05
C ALA A 81 -2.39 8.85 3.11
N LEU A 82 -3.39 9.74 3.12
CA LEU A 82 -4.52 9.68 2.20
C LEU A 82 -4.06 9.82 0.75
N VAL A 83 -3.26 10.85 0.45
CA VAL A 83 -2.78 11.13 -0.92
C VAL A 83 -1.87 10.00 -1.41
N ALA A 84 -0.94 9.53 -0.57
CA ALA A 84 -0.11 8.36 -0.89
C ALA A 84 -0.96 7.11 -1.17
N GLY A 85 -2.02 6.89 -0.38
CA GLY A 85 -2.93 5.75 -0.57
C GLY A 85 -3.69 5.82 -1.90
N GLN A 86 -4.12 7.02 -2.29
CA GLN A 86 -4.74 7.25 -3.60
C GLN A 86 -3.74 6.99 -4.74
N ALA A 87 -2.51 7.51 -4.64
CA ALA A 87 -1.48 7.28 -5.64
C ALA A 87 -1.16 5.78 -5.79
N LEU A 88 -1.00 5.06 -4.66
CA LEU A 88 -0.78 3.60 -4.65
C LEU A 88 -1.90 2.85 -5.35
N ALA A 89 -3.17 3.20 -5.11
CA ALA A 89 -4.32 2.54 -5.73
C ALA A 89 -4.38 2.67 -7.26
N HIS A 90 -3.71 3.67 -7.83
CA HIS A 90 -3.63 3.88 -9.29
C HIS A 90 -2.49 3.09 -9.95
N ILE A 91 -1.61 2.45 -9.17
CA ILE A 91 -0.53 1.60 -9.69
C ILE A 91 -1.06 0.18 -9.83
N ARG A 92 -1.02 -0.38 -11.05
CA ARG A 92 -1.41 -1.79 -11.28
C ARG A 92 -0.44 -2.71 -10.56
N ASN A 93 -0.96 -3.53 -9.64
CA ASN A 93 -0.22 -4.65 -9.05
C ASN A 93 -0.08 -5.81 -10.05
N ASP A 94 0.65 -6.84 -9.64
CA ASP A 94 0.88 -8.09 -10.39
C ASP A 94 -0.30 -9.09 -10.30
N GLU A 95 -1.43 -8.72 -9.70
CA GLU A 95 -2.62 -9.58 -9.64
C GLU A 95 -3.27 -9.72 -11.03
N SER A 96 -3.34 -10.95 -11.52
CA SER A 96 -4.09 -11.27 -12.73
C SER A 96 -5.60 -11.23 -12.46
N LEU A 97 -6.40 -11.01 -13.50
CA LEU A 97 -7.87 -11.04 -13.38
C LEU A 97 -8.35 -12.36 -12.78
N ALA A 98 -7.75 -13.49 -13.19
CA ALA A 98 -8.06 -14.80 -12.65
C ALA A 98 -7.76 -14.90 -11.15
N MET A 99 -6.59 -14.42 -10.70
CA MET A 99 -6.26 -14.36 -9.27
C MET A 99 -7.27 -13.50 -8.49
N SER A 100 -7.70 -12.37 -9.06
CA SER A 100 -8.72 -11.50 -8.44
C SER A 100 -10.09 -12.19 -8.28
N VAL A 101 -10.47 -13.02 -9.25
CA VAL A 101 -11.74 -13.75 -9.26
C VAL A 101 -11.69 -14.87 -8.22
N PHE A 102 -10.63 -15.66 -8.20
CA PHE A 102 -10.43 -16.71 -7.19
C PHE A 102 -10.42 -16.14 -5.77
N ARG A 103 -9.77 -14.99 -5.54
CA ARG A 103 -9.76 -14.34 -4.23
C ARG A 103 -11.16 -13.90 -3.80
N ARG A 104 -11.93 -13.29 -4.70
CA ARG A 104 -13.31 -12.87 -4.41
C ARG A 104 -14.21 -14.06 -4.12
N ALA A 105 -14.06 -15.16 -4.86
CA ALA A 105 -14.77 -16.40 -4.59
C ALA A 105 -14.42 -16.98 -3.21
N ARG A 106 -13.12 -17.00 -2.84
CA ARG A 106 -12.67 -17.47 -1.52
C ARG A 106 -13.21 -16.62 -0.37
N LEU A 107 -13.21 -15.29 -0.52
CA LEU A 107 -13.79 -14.37 0.47
C LEU A 107 -15.29 -14.60 0.65
N ALA A 108 -16.04 -14.81 -0.43
CA ALA A 108 -17.46 -15.10 -0.36
C ALA A 108 -17.76 -16.42 0.38
N VAL A 109 -16.94 -17.45 0.16
CA VAL A 109 -17.05 -18.75 0.86
C VAL A 109 -16.69 -18.62 2.34
N ALA A 110 -15.65 -17.86 2.68
CA ALA A 110 -15.29 -17.62 4.08
C ALA A 110 -16.42 -16.90 4.85
N MET A 111 -17.03 -15.87 4.26
CA MET A 111 -18.14 -15.14 4.87
C MET A 111 -19.40 -16.01 5.06
N THR A 112 -19.66 -16.98 4.18
CA THR A 112 -20.80 -17.91 4.35
C THR A 112 -20.55 -18.94 5.46
N GLY A 113 -19.30 -19.36 5.66
CA GLY A 113 -18.91 -20.22 6.78
C GLY A 113 -19.07 -19.53 8.14
N ASP A 114 -18.67 -18.26 8.25
CA ASP A 114 -18.78 -17.50 9.50
C ASP A 114 -20.25 -17.23 9.90
N ILE A 115 -21.12 -16.89 8.94
CA ILE A 115 -22.56 -16.67 9.22
C ILE A 115 -23.23 -17.96 9.73
N SER A 116 -22.84 -19.12 9.21
CA SER A 116 -23.36 -20.42 9.69
C SER A 116 -22.96 -20.73 11.14
N SER A 117 -21.83 -20.21 11.60
CA SER A 117 -21.33 -20.45 12.98
C SER A 117 -21.94 -19.51 14.02
N VAL A 118 -22.45 -18.34 13.61
CA VAL A 118 -23.06 -17.34 14.49
C VAL A 118 -24.56 -17.59 14.71
N ILE A 119 -25.20 -18.39 13.86
CA ILE A 119 -26.63 -18.72 13.93
C ILE A 119 -26.88 -20.12 14.56
N SER A 120 -25.82 -20.83 15.01
CA SER A 120 -25.95 -22.13 15.71
C SER A 120 -25.94 -21.99 17.23
#